data_AF-A0A9E1RKJ5-F1
#
_entry.id   AF-A0A9E1RKJ5-F1
#
_cell.length_a   1.000
_cell.length_b   1.000
_cell.length_c   1.000
_cell.angle_alpha   90.00
_cell.angle_beta   90.00
_cell.angle_gamma   90.00
#
_symmetry.space_group_name_H-M   'P 1'
#
loop_
_entity.id
_entity.type
_entity.pdbx_description
1 polymer ?
#
loop_
_entity_poly.entity_id
_entity_poly.type
_entity_poly.pdbx_seq_one_letter_code
_entity_poly.pdbx_strand_id
1 'polypeptide(L)'
;TRHVLVDVDGERARRRAVESWQVYDHNITTHVRRLGEQRQSNPTLDGDGERAMELGLLAAGNPDDVAANLLAVASHSPVDYSIISCCWGSLDHQEAMASFELFVTEVIPRVNAGLGLTS
;
A
#
# COMPACT_ATOMS: atom_id res chain seq x y z
N THR A 1 1.40 -9.46 -0.39
CA THR A 1 0.57 -8.42 -1.05
C THR A 1 0.82 -7.10 -0.39
N ARG A 2 0.97 -6.02 -1.16
CA ARG A 2 1.25 -4.66 -0.67
C ARG A 2 0.01 -3.79 -0.80
N HIS A 3 -0.32 -3.02 0.24
CA HIS A 3 -1.42 -2.06 0.16
C HIS A 3 -0.92 -0.79 -0.50
N VAL A 4 -1.68 -0.28 -1.47
CA VAL A 4 -1.30 0.86 -2.29
C VAL A 4 -2.40 1.91 -2.22
N LEU A 5 -2.00 3.18 -2.10
CA LEU A 5 -2.86 4.34 -2.34
C LEU A 5 -2.07 5.41 -3.10
N VAL A 6 -2.50 5.71 -4.32
CA VAL A 6 -1.88 6.69 -5.21
C VAL A 6 -2.81 7.87 -5.38
N ASP A 7 -2.26 9.08 -5.24
CA ASP A 7 -2.95 10.32 -5.57
C ASP A 7 -1.94 11.27 -6.25
N VAL A 8 -2.39 12.19 -7.11
CA VAL A 8 -1.54 13.27 -7.64
C VAL A 8 -0.94 14.16 -6.55
N ASP A 9 -1.61 14.26 -5.40
CA ASP A 9 -1.12 14.92 -4.19
C ASP A 9 -0.62 13.87 -3.18
N GLY A 10 0.71 13.73 -3.11
CA GLY A 10 1.35 12.72 -2.27
C GLY A 10 1.07 12.88 -0.77
N GLU A 11 0.96 14.11 -0.27
CA GLU A 11 0.66 14.35 1.15
C GLU A 11 -0.78 13.97 1.48
N ARG A 12 -1.72 14.26 0.56
CA ARG A 12 -3.10 13.80 0.71
C ARG A 12 -3.20 12.28 0.72
N ALA A 13 -2.49 11.60 -0.19
CA ALA A 13 -2.43 10.13 -0.22
C ALA A 13 -1.89 9.56 1.10
N ARG A 14 -0.75 10.07 1.60
CA ARG A 14 -0.16 9.60 2.86
C ARG A 14 -1.11 9.73 4.04
N ARG A 15 -1.70 10.92 4.24
CA ARG A 15 -2.67 11.15 5.32
C ARG A 15 -3.87 10.20 5.21
N ARG A 16 -4.46 10.10 4.01
CA ARG A 16 -5.62 9.23 3.77
C ARG A 16 -5.29 7.75 3.99
N ALA A 17 -4.08 7.34 3.65
CA ALA A 17 -3.61 5.97 3.85
C ALA A 17 -3.49 5.63 5.34
N VAL A 18 -2.95 6.54 6.17
CA VAL A 18 -2.87 6.36 7.63
C VAL A 18 -4.26 6.18 8.23
N GLU A 19 -5.22 7.03 7.86
CA GLU A 19 -6.62 6.92 8.31
C GLU A 19 -7.25 5.58 7.90
N SER A 20 -7.06 5.17 6.64
CA SER A 20 -7.58 3.89 6.14
C SER A 20 -6.92 2.68 6.81
N TRP A 21 -5.64 2.81 7.19
CA TRP A 21 -4.86 1.71 7.77
C TRP A 21 -5.35 1.33 9.16
N GLN A 22 -5.80 2.31 9.94
CA GLN A 22 -6.46 2.08 11.23
C GLN A 22 -7.76 1.27 11.06
N VAL A 23 -8.56 1.58 10.04
CA VAL A 23 -9.77 0.83 9.74
C VAL A 23 -9.44 -0.57 9.21
N TYR A 24 -8.39 -0.70 8.40
CA TYR A 24 -7.91 -2.00 7.96
C TYR A 24 -7.50 -2.88 9.13
N ASP A 25 -6.68 -2.38 10.06
CA ASP A 25 -6.33 -3.09 11.30
C ASP A 25 -7.57 -3.51 12.07
N HIS A 26 -8.52 -2.58 12.27
CA HIS A 26 -9.78 -2.89 12.94
C HIS A 26 -10.52 -4.04 12.26
N ASN A 27 -10.68 -4.00 10.94
CA ASN A 27 -11.41 -5.01 10.18
C ASN A 27 -10.76 -6.39 10.31
N ILE A 28 -9.43 -6.47 10.20
CA ILE A 28 -8.71 -7.74 10.26
C ILE A 28 -8.41 -8.22 11.70
N THR A 29 -8.55 -7.36 12.72
CA THR A 29 -8.41 -7.72 14.14
C THR A 29 -9.72 -8.14 14.78
N THR A 30 -10.87 -7.72 14.22
CA THR A 30 -12.17 -7.79 14.90
C THR A 30 -12.48 -9.18 15.46
N HIS A 31 -12.27 -10.23 14.68
CA HIS A 31 -12.54 -11.60 15.12
C HIS A 31 -11.59 -12.05 16.24
N VAL A 32 -10.28 -11.77 16.11
CA VAL A 32 -9.28 -12.13 17.12
C VAL A 32 -9.58 -11.43 18.46
N ARG A 33 -9.90 -10.13 18.41
CA ARG A 33 -10.29 -9.34 19.60
C ARG A 33 -11.56 -9.90 20.26
N ARG A 34 -12.55 -10.31 19.47
CA ARG A 34 -13.80 -10.91 19.99
C ARG A 34 -13.57 -12.25 20.68
N LEU A 35 -12.60 -13.04 20.22
CA LEU A 35 -12.28 -14.36 20.79
C LEU A 35 -11.34 -14.27 22.01
N GLY A 36 -10.78 -13.08 22.31
CA GLY A 36 -9.79 -12.90 23.38
C GLY A 36 -8.47 -13.61 23.08
N GLU A 37 -8.23 -13.98 21.83
CA GLU A 37 -7.01 -14.66 21.40
C GLU A 37 -5.88 -13.63 21.21
N GLN A 38 -4.65 -14.05 21.51
CA GLN A 38 -3.48 -13.26 21.17
C GLN A 38 -3.12 -13.47 19.70
N ARG A 39 -2.82 -12.36 19.02
CA ARG A 39 -2.29 -12.42 17.65
C ARG A 39 -0.92 -13.07 17.66
N GLN A 40 -0.74 -14.09 16.80
CA GLN A 40 0.59 -14.66 16.54
C GLN A 40 1.46 -13.73 15.68
N SER A 41 0.86 -12.85 14.87
CA SER A 41 1.56 -11.86 14.06
C SER A 41 0.79 -10.53 14.03
N ASN A 42 1.53 -9.42 13.88
CA ASN A 42 0.95 -8.08 13.77
C ASN A 42 1.29 -7.44 12.41
N PRO A 43 0.70 -7.94 11.31
CA PRO A 43 1.01 -7.45 9.97
C PRO A 43 0.56 -6.02 9.71
N THR A 44 -0.29 -5.46 10.59
CA THR A 44 -0.81 -4.09 10.52
C THR A 44 -0.19 -3.12 11.51
N LEU A 45 0.75 -3.58 12.35
CA LEU A 45 1.43 -2.75 13.33
C LEU A 45 0.46 -1.98 14.22
N ASP A 46 -0.62 -2.64 14.67
CA ASP A 46 -1.69 -2.04 15.47
C ASP A 46 -2.36 -0.80 14.84
N GLY A 47 -2.34 -0.71 13.51
CA GLY A 47 -2.89 0.42 12.77
C GLY A 47 -1.94 1.61 12.64
N ASP A 48 -0.65 1.45 12.98
CA ASP A 48 0.38 2.45 12.74
C ASP A 48 0.73 2.55 11.25
N GLY A 49 0.00 3.42 10.54
CA GLY A 49 0.14 3.63 9.11
C GLY A 49 1.47 4.29 8.72
N GLU A 50 1.99 5.19 9.56
CA GLU A 50 3.28 5.85 9.32
C GLU A 50 4.41 4.80 9.37
N ARG A 51 4.41 3.98 10.42
CA ARG A 51 5.38 2.89 10.53
C ARG A 51 5.21 1.85 9.42
N ALA A 52 3.97 1.58 9.00
CA ALA A 52 3.71 0.68 7.87
C ALA A 52 4.28 1.24 6.55
N MET A 53 4.27 2.56 6.34
CA MET A 53 4.93 3.18 5.19
C MET A 53 6.45 3.12 5.28
N GLU A 54 7.03 3.45 6.44
CA GLU A 54 8.48 3.38 6.68
C GLU A 54 9.05 1.98 6.42
N LEU A 55 8.33 0.93 6.83
CA LEU A 55 8.74 -0.47 6.65
C LEU A 55 8.40 -1.02 5.26
N GLY A 56 7.74 -0.22 4.41
CA GLY A 56 7.26 -0.69 3.12
C GLY A 56 6.29 -1.86 3.26
N LEU A 57 5.30 -1.77 4.13
CA LEU A 57 4.10 -2.62 4.13
C LEU A 57 2.93 -1.93 3.42
N LEU A 58 2.92 -0.60 3.50
CA LEU A 58 1.99 0.32 2.86
C LEU A 58 2.77 1.24 1.92
N ALA A 59 2.32 1.39 0.68
CA ALA A 59 2.90 2.33 -0.29
C ALA A 59 1.86 3.40 -0.60
N ALA A 60 2.07 4.61 -0.08
CA ALA A 60 1.18 5.73 -0.31
C ALA A 60 1.94 7.01 -0.64
N GLY A 61 1.42 7.77 -1.60
CA GLY A 61 2.03 9.00 -2.08
C GLY A 61 1.63 9.30 -3.51
N ASN A 62 2.45 10.13 -4.17
CA ASN A 62 2.33 10.37 -5.60
C ASN A 62 2.88 9.20 -6.42
N PRO A 63 2.70 9.18 -7.76
CA PRO A 63 3.20 8.08 -8.58
C PRO A 63 4.71 7.82 -8.44
N ASP A 64 5.52 8.86 -8.25
CA ASP A 64 6.97 8.72 -8.07
C ASP A 64 7.30 8.08 -6.71
N ASP A 65 6.63 8.50 -5.65
CA ASP A 65 6.78 7.94 -4.29
C ASP A 65 6.49 6.43 -4.27
N VAL A 66 5.38 6.03 -4.92
CA VAL A 66 4.91 4.64 -4.95
C VAL A 66 5.81 3.80 -5.84
N ALA A 67 6.26 4.34 -6.99
CA ALA A 67 7.22 3.66 -7.86
C ALA A 67 8.56 3.43 -7.15
N ALA A 68 9.07 4.43 -6.43
CA ALA A 68 10.29 4.31 -5.64
C ALA A 68 10.17 3.23 -4.55
N ASN A 69 9.02 3.16 -3.87
CA ASN A 69 8.75 2.10 -2.89
C ASN A 69 8.80 0.70 -3.52
N LEU A 70 8.18 0.51 -4.69
CA LEU A 70 8.19 -0.78 -5.39
C LEU A 70 9.58 -1.16 -5.92
N LEU A 71 10.34 -0.19 -6.46
CA LEU A 71 11.71 -0.42 -6.91
C LEU A 71 12.64 -0.80 -5.76
N ALA A 72 12.50 -0.14 -4.61
CA ALA A 72 13.22 -0.51 -3.39
C ALA A 72 12.88 -1.94 -2.96
N VAL A 73 11.65 -2.42 -3.16
CA VAL A 73 11.32 -3.81 -2.84
C VAL A 73 11.93 -4.78 -3.84
N ALA A 74 11.86 -4.46 -5.14
CA ALA A 74 12.44 -5.26 -6.20
C ALA A 74 13.97 -5.42 -6.05
N SER A 75 14.67 -4.40 -5.54
CA SER A 75 16.12 -4.49 -5.32
C SER A 75 16.54 -5.47 -4.22
N HIS A 76 15.61 -5.83 -3.31
CA HIS A 76 15.89 -6.71 -2.18
C HIS A 76 15.25 -8.09 -2.31
N SER A 77 14.55 -8.37 -3.40
CA SER A 77 13.77 -9.60 -3.55
C SER A 77 13.86 -10.15 -4.96
N PRO A 78 14.21 -11.44 -5.15
CA PRO A 78 14.35 -12.06 -6.47
C PRO A 78 12.98 -12.41 -7.08
N VAL A 79 11.93 -11.62 -6.82
CA VAL A 79 10.56 -11.93 -7.24
C VAL A 79 10.26 -11.20 -8.54
N ASP A 80 9.82 -11.96 -9.54
CA ASP A 80 9.48 -11.43 -10.86
C ASP A 80 8.05 -10.88 -10.97
N TYR A 81 7.31 -10.82 -9.85
CA TYR A 81 5.94 -10.33 -9.80
C TYR A 81 5.63 -9.66 -8.46
N SER A 82 4.69 -8.71 -8.48
CA SER A 82 4.17 -8.04 -7.29
C SER A 82 2.65 -8.17 -7.22
N ILE A 83 2.13 -8.49 -6.04
CA ILE A 83 0.69 -8.48 -5.76
C ILE A 83 0.39 -7.24 -4.93
N ILE A 84 -0.55 -6.42 -5.41
CA ILE A 84 -0.98 -5.19 -4.75
C ILE A 84 -2.48 -5.24 -4.40
N SER A 85 -2.89 -4.44 -3.42
CA SER A 85 -4.29 -4.19 -3.07
C SER A 85 -4.54 -2.68 -3.07
N CYS A 86 -5.50 -2.24 -3.89
CA CYS A 86 -6.01 -0.86 -3.90
C CYS A 86 -7.34 -0.71 -3.15
N CYS A 87 -7.97 -1.84 -2.76
CA CYS A 87 -9.26 -1.86 -2.08
C CYS A 87 -9.07 -2.41 -0.66
N TRP A 88 -8.96 -1.51 0.32
CA TRP A 88 -8.66 -1.88 1.70
C TRP A 88 -9.11 -0.81 2.69
N GLY A 89 -9.21 -1.19 3.96
CA GLY A 89 -9.56 -0.28 5.05
C GLY A 89 -10.90 0.40 4.83
N SER A 90 -10.88 1.74 4.81
CA SER A 90 -12.05 2.59 4.60
C SER A 90 -12.09 3.28 3.25
N LEU A 91 -11.27 2.87 2.28
CA LEU A 91 -11.29 3.44 0.94
C LEU A 91 -12.64 3.16 0.26
N ASP A 92 -13.28 4.20 -0.26
CA ASP A 92 -14.48 4.03 -1.06
C ASP A 92 -14.14 3.58 -2.49
N HIS A 93 -15.18 3.28 -3.27
CA HIS A 93 -15.02 2.81 -4.65
C HIS A 93 -14.33 3.84 -5.54
N GLN A 94 -14.65 5.13 -5.40
CA GLN A 94 -14.08 6.17 -6.24
C GLN A 94 -12.60 6.38 -5.92
N GLU A 95 -12.25 6.42 -4.64
CA GLU A 95 -10.87 6.51 -4.18
C GLU A 95 -10.04 5.32 -4.67
N ALA A 96 -10.55 4.09 -4.49
CA ALA A 96 -9.86 2.88 -4.90
C ALA A 96 -9.64 2.82 -6.43
N MET A 97 -10.66 3.20 -7.22
CA MET A 97 -10.55 3.20 -8.69
C MET A 97 -9.64 4.29 -9.21
N ALA A 98 -9.67 5.50 -8.64
CA ALA A 98 -8.76 6.59 -9.01
C ALA A 98 -7.30 6.23 -8.68
N SER A 99 -7.07 5.63 -7.50
CA SER A 99 -5.75 5.11 -7.13
C SER A 99 -5.30 4.00 -8.07
N PHE A 100 -6.20 3.10 -8.47
CA PHE A 100 -5.88 2.01 -9.38
C PHE A 100 -5.54 2.53 -10.79
N GLU A 101 -6.28 3.52 -11.28
CA GLU A 101 -5.98 4.17 -12.55
C GLU A 101 -4.58 4.76 -12.56
N LEU A 102 -4.24 5.61 -11.57
CA LEU A 102 -2.89 6.17 -11.43
C LEU A 102 -1.81 5.09 -11.26
N PHE A 103 -2.12 4.01 -10.54
CA PHE A 103 -1.19 2.90 -10.42
C PHE A 103 -0.85 2.29 -11.79
N VAL A 104 -1.87 2.04 -12.60
CA VAL A 104 -1.70 1.42 -13.92
C VAL A 104 -1.06 2.38 -14.93
N THR A 105 -1.52 3.62 -14.98
CA THR A 105 -1.11 4.58 -16.02
C THR A 105 0.18 5.31 -15.69
N GLU A 106 0.51 5.48 -14.40
CA GLU A 106 1.67 6.28 -13.98
C GLU A 106 2.72 5.45 -13.23
N VAL A 107 2.33 4.62 -12.27
CA VAL A 107 3.29 3.87 -11.43
C VAL A 107 3.94 2.72 -12.21
N ILE A 108 3.16 1.87 -12.87
CA ILE A 108 3.70 0.72 -13.61
C ILE A 108 4.73 1.15 -14.67
N PRO A 109 4.48 2.16 -15.53
CA PRO A 109 5.49 2.62 -16.49
C PRO A 109 6.79 3.08 -15.84
N ARG A 110 6.71 3.80 -14.71
CA ARG A 110 7.90 4.25 -13.95
C ARG A 110 8.68 3.09 -13.38
N VAL A 111 8.00 2.08 -12.82
CA VAL A 111 8.64 0.86 -12.32
C VAL A 111 9.30 0.10 -13.47
N ASN A 112 8.62 -0.10 -14.59
CA ASN A 112 9.19 -0.78 -15.76
C ASN A 112 10.42 -0.06 -16.30
N ALA A 113 10.38 1.28 -16.39
CA ALA A 113 11.53 2.08 -16.78
C ALA A 113 12.69 1.93 -15.77
N GLY A 114 12.40 1.99 -14.47
CA GLY A 114 13.39 1.80 -13.41
C GLY A 114 14.02 0.40 -13.37
N LEU A 115 13.31 -0.61 -13.86
CA LEU A 115 13.82 -1.99 -14.01
C LEU A 115 14.48 -2.25 -15.38
N GLY A 116 14.48 -1.28 -16.30
CA GLY A 116 15.00 -1.47 -17.66
C GLY A 116 14.16 -2.39 -18.54
N LEU A 117 12.86 -2.53 -18.24
CA LEU A 117 11.90 -3.39 -18.97
C LEU A 117 11.17 -2.66 -20.10
N THR A 118 11.47 -1.39 -20.34
CA THR A 118 10.90 -0.63 -21.47
C THR A 118 11.64 -0.99 -22.76
N SER A 119 10.96 -1.71 -23.66
CA SER A 119 11.32 -1.86 -25.07
C SER A 119 11.11 -0.58 -25.88
#